data_AF-L8JA82-F1
#
_entry.id   AF-L8JA82-F1
#
_cell.length_a   1.000
_cell.length_b   1.000
_cell.length_c   1.000
_cell.angle_alpha   90.00
_cell.angle_beta   90.00
_cell.angle_gamma   90.00
#
_symmetry.space_group_name_H-M   'P 1'
#
loop_
_entity.id
_entity.type
_entity.pdbx_description
1 polymer ?
#
loop_
_entity_poly.entity_id
_entity_poly.type
_entity_poly.pdbx_seq_one_letter_code
_entity_poly.pdbx_strand_id
1 'polypeptide(L)' 'MKRSLIITALLAAFALNHSPYVTAKETKAEKCLNTRAKIEKINKKMKQKYTYKQGVKYHKKLEKLYKDEFKYCF' A
#
# COMPACT_ATOMS: atom_id res chain seq x y z
N MET A 1 -2.84 3.73 -48.44
CA MET A 1 -4.00 3.79 -47.54
C MET A 1 -4.07 2.69 -46.46
N LYS A 2 -3.07 1.80 -46.30
CA LYS A 2 -3.12 0.72 -45.28
C LYS A 2 -2.40 1.03 -43.95
N ARG A 3 -1.52 2.05 -43.93
CA ARG A 3 -0.78 2.45 -42.71
C ARG A 3 -1.62 3.26 -41.72
N SER A 4 -2.69 3.92 -42.19
CA SER A 4 -3.58 4.74 -41.36
C SER A 4 -4.43 3.91 -40.40
N LEU A 5 -4.80 2.68 -40.78
CA LEU A 5 -5.66 1.79 -39.98
C LEU A 5 -4.93 1.16 -38.78
N ILE A 6 -3.60 1.02 -38.86
CA ILE A 6 -2.80 0.38 -37.80
C ILE A 6 -2.63 1.33 -36.61
N ILE A 7 -2.50 2.63 -36.87
CA ILE A 7 -2.31 3.65 -35.83
C ILE A 7 -3.59 3.81 -35.00
N THR A 8 -4.76 3.77 -35.64
CA THR A 8 -6.05 3.89 -34.95
C THR A 8 -6.35 2.70 -34.04
N ALA A 9 -5.90 1.48 -34.41
CA ALA A 9 -6.07 0.28 -33.59
C ALA A 9 -5.18 0.30 -32.33
N LEU A 10 -3.96 0.86 -32.42
CA LEU A 10 -3.05 0.95 -31.25
C LEU A 10 -3.55 1.94 -30.20
N LEU A 11 -4.16 3.06 -30.63
CA LEU A 11 -4.71 4.07 -29.73
C LEU A 11 -5.96 3.58 -28.97
N ALA A 12 -6.79 2.73 -29.60
CA ALA A 12 -7.95 2.13 -28.95
C ALA A 12 -7.58 1.13 -27.84
N ALA A 13 -6.47 0.41 -27.98
CA ALA A 13 -6.01 -0.56 -26.98
C ALA A 13 -5.45 0.12 -25.71
N PHE A 14 -4.94 1.35 -25.81
CA PHE A 14 -4.40 2.08 -24.66
C PHE A 14 -5.50 2.64 -23.74
N ALA A 15 -6.69 2.91 -24.29
CA ALA A 15 -7.82 3.48 -23.55
C ALA A 15 -8.52 2.48 -22.61
N LEU A 16 -8.42 1.17 -22.86
CA LEU A 16 -9.15 0.14 -22.10
C LEU A 16 -8.47 -0.27 -20.78
N ASN A 17 -7.25 0.19 -20.50
CA ASN A 17 -6.50 -0.23 -19.30
C ASN A 17 -6.57 0.77 -18.13
N HIS A 18 -7.18 1.93 -18.30
CA HIS A 18 -7.38 2.88 -17.21
C HIS A 18 -8.77 2.70 -16.59
N SER A 19 -8.95 1.57 -15.89
CA SER A 19 -9.98 1.54 -14.85
C SER A 19 -9.44 2.36 -13.67
N PRO A 20 -10.01 3.54 -13.35
CA PRO A 20 -9.65 4.20 -12.11
C PRO A 20 -10.14 3.29 -10.99
N TYR A 21 -9.22 2.59 -10.34
CA TYR A 21 -9.49 1.98 -9.04
C TYR A 21 -9.89 3.11 -8.09
N VAL A 22 -11.20 3.34 -7.97
CA VAL A 22 -11.77 4.19 -6.94
C VAL A 22 -11.49 3.48 -5.63
N THR A 23 -10.37 3.85 -5.02
CA THR A 23 -10.06 3.45 -3.66
C THR A 23 -11.10 4.11 -2.77
N ALA A 24 -12.12 3.34 -2.40
CA ALA A 24 -13.08 3.76 -1.39
C ALA A 24 -12.29 4.27 -0.18
N LYS A 25 -12.62 5.48 0.29
CA LYS A 25 -11.90 6.07 1.43
C LYS A 25 -12.06 5.13 2.62
N GLU A 26 -10.94 4.51 3.05
CA GLU A 26 -10.94 3.60 4.20
C GLU A 26 -11.57 4.30 5.42
N THR A 27 -12.49 3.59 6.06
CA THR A 27 -13.15 4.02 7.29
C THR A 27 -12.15 4.08 8.46
N LYS A 28 -12.49 4.81 9.54
CA LYS A 28 -11.64 4.87 10.75
C LYS A 28 -11.39 3.46 11.32
N ALA A 29 -12.42 2.60 11.30
CA ALA A 29 -12.33 1.21 11.74
C ALA A 29 -11.37 0.37 10.88
N GLU A 30 -11.46 0.47 9.55
CA GLU A 30 -10.54 -0.23 8.63
C GLU A 30 -9.10 0.25 8.81
N LYS A 31 -8.89 1.56 8.99
CA LYS A 31 -7.57 2.12 9.30
C LYS A 31 -7.00 1.58 10.59
N CYS A 32 -7.82 1.41 11.63
CA CYS A 32 -7.40 0.79 12.88
C CYS A 32 -6.93 -0.66 12.66
N LEU A 33 -7.76 -1.48 12.00
CA LEU A 33 -7.43 -2.88 11.72
C LEU A 33 -6.16 -3.01 10.86
N ASN A 34 -6.04 -2.19 9.81
CA ASN A 34 -4.87 -2.17 8.94
C ASN A 34 -3.61 -1.72 9.68
N THR A 35 -3.73 -0.78 10.61
CA THR A 35 -2.60 -0.32 11.43
C THR A 35 -2.13 -1.43 12.37
N ARG A 36 -3.05 -2.11 13.07
CA ARG A 36 -2.73 -3.27 13.92
C ARG A 36 -2.08 -4.40 13.15
N ALA A 37 -2.61 -4.76 11.98
CA ALA A 37 -2.04 -5.79 11.12
C ALA A 37 -0.60 -5.44 10.68
N LYS A 38 -0.32 -4.16 10.40
CA LYS A 38 1.04 -3.70 10.07
C LYS A 38 1.99 -3.79 11.26
N ILE A 39 1.53 -3.44 12.47
CA ILE A 39 2.31 -3.57 13.71
C ILE A 39 2.68 -5.03 13.94
N GLU A 40 1.70 -5.93 13.87
CA GLU A 40 1.91 -7.37 14.05
C GLU A 40 2.91 -7.93 13.04
N LYS A 41 2.80 -7.55 11.76
CA LYS A 41 3.72 -7.97 10.70
C LYS A 41 5.16 -7.54 10.97
N ILE A 42 5.38 -6.35 11.52
CA ILE A 42 6.73 -5.89 11.89
C ILE A 42 7.24 -6.63 13.12
N ASN A 43 6.40 -6.78 14.15
CA ASN A 43 6.76 -7.55 15.35
C ASN A 43 7.13 -9.00 15.00
N LYS A 44 6.42 -9.63 14.07
CA LYS A 44 6.76 -10.97 13.55
C LYS A 44 8.13 -11.00 12.87
N LYS A 45 8.48 -9.95 12.10
CA LYS A 45 9.82 -9.82 11.49
C LYS A 45 10.92 -9.61 12.52
N MET A 46 10.63 -8.88 13.60
CA MET A 46 11.56 -8.67 14.70
C MET A 46 11.76 -9.90 15.58
N LYS A 47 10.84 -10.88 15.55
CA LYS A 47 11.04 -12.18 16.21
C LYS A 47 12.05 -13.08 15.46
N GLN A 48 12.33 -12.80 14.19
CA GLN A 48 13.29 -13.55 13.37
C GLN A 48 14.67 -12.91 13.43
N LYS A 49 15.71 -13.56 12.89
CA LYS A 49 17.01 -12.89 12.71
C LYS A 49 16.86 -11.72 11.74
N TYR A 50 17.32 -10.54 12.17
CA TYR A 50 17.41 -9.34 11.36
C TYR A 50 18.74 -8.63 11.60
N THR A 51 19.15 -7.82 10.63
CA THR A 51 20.36 -7.00 10.73
C THR A 51 20.09 -5.72 11.51
N TYR A 52 21.13 -5.11 12.09
CA TYR A 52 20.99 -3.84 12.80
C TYR A 52 20.25 -2.75 11.98
N LYS A 53 20.60 -2.61 10.68
CA LYS A 53 19.93 -1.67 9.77
C LYS A 53 18.43 -1.96 9.60
N GLN A 54 18.03 -3.24 9.58
CA GLN A 54 16.63 -3.63 9.56
C GLN A 54 15.94 -3.29 10.88
N GLY A 55 16.58 -3.53 12.02
CA GLY A 55 16.07 -3.17 13.35
C GLY A 55 15.74 -1.69 13.46
N VAL A 56 16.67 -0.80 13.09
CA VAL A 56 16.43 0.66 13.08
C VAL A 56 15.23 1.03 12.18
N LYS A 57 15.12 0.40 11.00
CA LYS A 57 13.97 0.62 10.11
C LYS A 57 12.65 0.13 10.71
N TYR A 58 12.66 -0.99 11.42
CA TYR A 58 11.47 -1.54 12.06
C TYR A 58 11.00 -0.67 13.22
N HIS A 59 11.90 -0.21 14.08
CA HIS A 59 11.56 0.73 15.16
C HIS A 59 10.96 2.04 14.63
N LYS A 60 11.58 2.68 13.64
CA LYS A 60 11.02 3.90 13.01
C LYS A 60 9.64 3.69 12.40
N LYS A 61 9.37 2.49 11.86
CA LYS A 61 8.05 2.15 11.33
C LYS A 61 7.03 1.91 12.44
N LEU A 62 7.41 1.19 13.49
CA LEU A 62 6.55 0.94 14.65
C LEU A 62 6.15 2.24 15.34
N GLU A 63 7.08 3.18 15.54
CA GLU A 63 6.77 4.48 16.15
C GLU A 63 5.68 5.24 15.39
N LYS A 64 5.75 5.25 14.06
CA LYS A 64 4.71 5.85 13.21
C LYS A 64 3.38 5.11 13.32
N LEU A 65 3.43 3.78 13.26
CA LEU A 65 2.23 2.96 13.34
C LEU A 65 1.53 3.07 14.70
N TYR A 66 2.26 3.21 15.81
CA TYR A 66 1.64 3.43 17.12
C TYR A 66 0.98 4.81 17.23
N LYS A 67 1.55 5.85 16.59
CA LYS A 67 0.88 7.16 16.47
C LYS A 67 -0.40 7.06 15.64
N ASP A 68 -0.37 6.31 14.54
CA ASP A 68 -1.56 6.03 13.72
C ASP A 68 -2.58 5.16 14.48
N GLU A 69 -2.13 4.18 15.27
CA GLU A 69 -3.00 3.32 16.07
C GLU A 69 -3.73 4.17 17.11
N PHE A 70 -3.03 5.07 17.79
CA PHE A 70 -3.66 6.02 18.70
C PHE A 70 -4.73 6.88 17.99
N LYS A 71 -4.44 7.37 16.78
CA LYS A 71 -5.35 8.23 16.01
C LYS A 71 -6.60 7.50 15.49
N TYR A 72 -6.46 6.24 15.07
CA TYR A 72 -7.53 5.51 14.40
C TYR A 72 -8.24 4.50 15.31
N CYS A 73 -7.62 4.01 16.37
CA CYS A 73 -8.20 3.00 17.27
C CYS A 73 -8.71 3.57 18.60
N PHE A 74 -8.29 4.77 18.98
CA PHE A 74 -8.78 5.50 20.16
C PHE A 74 -9.47 6.80 19.71
#